data_AF-A0A7C2NXQ0-F1
#
_entry.id   AF-A0A7C2NXQ0-F1
#
_cell.length_a   1.000
_cell.length_b   1.000
_cell.length_c   1.000
_cell.angle_alpha   90.00
_cell.angle_beta   90.00
_cell.angle_gamma   90.00
#
_symmetry.space_group_name_H-M   'P 1'
#
loop_
_entity.id
_entity.type
_entity.pdbx_description
1 polymer ?
#
loop_
_entity_poly.entity_id
_entity_poly.type
_entity_poly.pdbx_seq_one_letter_code
_entity_poly.pdbx_strand_id
1 'polypeptide(L)'
;LLWKSYVELAVTAPQIRTYFDEHRSELDGTRVRVRHLFRKAATPDEVAAVETLLKSVRKDVEQGRTTFEDSVRQHSQAPSASAGGDVGWIIGRGKLPDELTTAALQLRAGELAGPIRTSFGVHLIQVAEREPGQLSPEDARPQILDRLSQQLWADTVANERSRAKIVMPAAR
;
A
#
# COMPACT_ATOMS: atom_id res chain seq x y z
N LEU A 1 -25.78 -13.87 0.61
CA LEU A 1 -26.54 -13.70 -0.66
C LEU A 1 -27.28 -12.36 -0.72
N LEU A 2 -27.92 -11.88 0.35
CA LEU A 2 -28.62 -10.56 0.35
C LEU A 2 -27.70 -9.33 0.34
N TRP A 3 -26.58 -9.36 1.07
CA TRP A 3 -25.65 -8.21 1.14
C TRP A 3 -25.03 -7.85 -0.22
N LYS A 4 -24.57 -8.86 -0.97
CA LYS A 4 -23.98 -8.64 -2.30
C LYS A 4 -24.98 -7.98 -3.26
N SER A 5 -26.22 -8.46 -3.29
CA SER A 5 -27.28 -7.87 -4.10
C SER A 5 -27.65 -6.45 -3.64
N TYR A 6 -27.62 -6.18 -2.34
CA TYR A 6 -27.80 -4.82 -1.81
C TYR A 6 -26.70 -3.87 -2.30
N VAL A 7 -25.43 -4.27 -2.21
CA VAL A 7 -24.30 -3.46 -2.70
C VAL A 7 -24.42 -3.19 -4.20
N GLU A 8 -24.75 -4.22 -5.00
CA GLU A 8 -24.93 -4.07 -6.45
C GLU A 8 -26.05 -3.10 -6.83
N LEU A 9 -27.08 -2.97 -5.99
CA LEU A 9 -28.17 -2.00 -6.18
C LEU A 9 -27.83 -0.60 -5.63
N ALA A 10 -27.05 -0.54 -4.55
CA ALA A 10 -26.68 0.71 -3.89
C ALA A 10 -25.54 1.45 -4.60
N VAL A 11 -24.64 0.73 -5.27
CA VAL A 11 -23.48 1.30 -5.98
C VAL A 11 -23.85 1.60 -7.44
N THR A 12 -23.79 2.88 -7.80
CA THR A 12 -24.13 3.39 -9.13
C THR A 12 -22.94 3.42 -10.09
N ALA A 13 -23.20 3.41 -11.40
CA ALA A 13 -22.13 3.49 -12.41
C ALA A 13 -21.25 4.76 -12.30
N PRO A 14 -21.78 5.96 -11.98
CA PRO A 14 -20.94 7.11 -11.67
C PRO A 14 -20.02 6.88 -10.47
N GLN A 15 -20.50 6.26 -9.38
CA GLN A 15 -19.66 5.95 -8.22
C GLN A 15 -18.53 4.96 -8.57
N ILE A 16 -18.82 3.95 -9.40
CA ILE A 16 -17.78 3.02 -9.88
C ILE A 16 -16.71 3.76 -10.67
N ARG A 17 -17.10 4.66 -11.58
CA ARG A 17 -16.16 5.46 -12.37
C ARG A 17 -15.31 6.38 -11.50
N THR A 18 -15.94 7.15 -10.61
CA THR A 18 -15.22 8.02 -9.67
C THR A 18 -14.22 7.22 -8.84
N TYR A 19 -14.66 6.09 -8.27
CA TYR A 19 -13.78 5.25 -7.47
C TYR A 19 -12.61 4.68 -8.30
N PHE A 20 -12.87 4.26 -9.53
CA PHE A 20 -11.84 3.79 -10.45
C PHE A 20 -10.82 4.89 -10.76
N ASP A 21 -11.26 6.09 -11.09
CA ASP A 21 -10.37 7.20 -11.46
C ASP A 21 -9.49 7.64 -10.28
N GLU A 22 -10.05 7.68 -9.07
CA GLU A 22 -9.31 8.00 -7.84
C GLU A 22 -8.28 6.94 -7.47
N HIS A 23 -8.53 5.67 -7.81
CA HIS A 23 -7.68 4.52 -7.46
C HIS A 23 -7.09 3.85 -8.70
N ARG A 24 -6.91 4.61 -9.78
CA ARG A 24 -6.61 4.06 -11.11
C ARG A 24 -5.42 3.12 -11.12
N SER A 25 -4.30 3.54 -10.54
CA SER A 25 -3.07 2.74 -10.50
C SER A 25 -3.20 1.43 -9.71
N GLU A 26 -4.22 1.31 -8.85
CA GLU A 26 -4.49 0.07 -8.10
C GLU A 26 -5.45 -0.87 -8.82
N LEU A 27 -6.16 -0.39 -9.83
CA LEU A 27 -7.32 -1.05 -10.44
C LEU A 27 -7.18 -1.25 -11.95
N ASP A 28 -6.39 -0.43 -12.63
CA ASP A 28 -6.22 -0.47 -14.08
C ASP A 28 -5.26 -1.58 -14.56
N GLY A 29 -4.69 -2.35 -13.63
CA GLY A 29 -3.70 -3.38 -13.92
C GLY A 29 -2.26 -2.85 -14.02
N THR A 30 -2.00 -1.61 -13.57
CA THR A 30 -0.65 -1.06 -13.48
C THR A 30 0.27 -2.00 -12.71
N ARG A 31 1.47 -2.19 -13.26
CA ARG A 31 2.54 -2.99 -12.66
C ARG A 31 3.72 -2.10 -12.35
N VAL A 32 4.31 -2.27 -11.18
CA VAL A 32 5.56 -1.58 -10.81
C VAL A 32 6.57 -2.61 -10.34
N ARG A 33 7.82 -2.49 -10.82
CA ARG A 33 8.95 -3.27 -10.33
C ARG A 33 9.58 -2.50 -9.19
N VAL A 34 9.64 -3.11 -8.01
CA VAL A 34 10.06 -2.41 -6.81
C VAL A 34 11.29 -3.03 -6.18
N ARG A 35 12.13 -2.16 -5.63
CA ARG A 35 13.20 -2.52 -4.72
C ARG A 35 12.85 -2.01 -3.34
N HIS A 36 13.21 -2.76 -2.30
CA HIS A 36 13.03 -2.30 -0.93
C HIS A 36 14.31 -2.42 -0.11
N LEU A 37 14.44 -1.48 0.83
CA LEU A 37 15.40 -1.47 1.91
C LEU A 37 14.61 -1.55 3.22
N PHE A 38 14.77 -2.64 3.95
CA PHE A 38 14.15 -2.84 5.26
C PHE A 38 15.18 -2.79 6.39
N ARG A 39 14.77 -2.22 7.53
CA ARG A 39 15.48 -2.25 8.81
C ARG A 39 14.49 -2.58 9.93
N LYS A 40 14.81 -3.60 10.73
CA LYS A 40 14.05 -3.93 11.93
C LYS A 40 14.21 -2.83 12.97
N ALA A 41 13.11 -2.45 13.59
CA ALA A 41 13.06 -1.54 14.73
C ALA A 41 11.81 -1.88 15.55
N ALA A 42 11.95 -1.97 16.88
CA ALA A 42 10.88 -2.38 17.78
C ALA A 42 10.53 -1.29 18.80
N THR A 43 11.50 -0.49 19.23
CA THR A 43 11.28 0.61 20.18
C THR A 43 11.13 1.96 19.48
N PRO A 44 10.47 2.95 20.10
CA PRO A 44 10.38 4.30 19.53
C PRO A 44 11.73 4.92 19.18
N ASP A 45 12.75 4.72 20.03
CA ASP A 45 14.09 5.25 19.82
C ASP A 45 14.80 4.57 18.64
N GLU A 46 14.67 3.24 18.52
CA GLU A 46 15.19 2.49 17.36
C GLU A 46 14.52 2.95 16.06
N VAL A 47 13.19 3.14 16.09
CA VAL A 47 12.43 3.62 14.92
C VAL A 47 12.95 5.00 14.50
N ALA A 48 13.12 5.93 15.45
CA ALA A 48 13.62 7.27 15.15
C ALA A 48 15.06 7.26 14.57
N ALA A 49 15.93 6.42 15.13
CA ALA A 49 17.30 6.26 14.63
C ALA A 49 17.32 5.68 13.21
N VAL A 50 16.52 4.63 12.96
CA VAL A 50 16.42 4.00 11.64
C VAL A 50 15.80 4.95 10.61
N GLU A 51 14.78 5.73 10.97
CA GLU A 51 14.23 6.73 10.07
C GLU A 51 15.25 7.80 9.69
N THR A 52 16.06 8.23 10.64
CA THR A 52 17.13 9.21 10.38
C THR A 52 18.15 8.64 9.40
N LEU A 53 18.57 7.39 9.60
CA LEU A 53 19.43 6.66 8.67
C LEU A 53 18.80 6.59 7.27
N LEU A 54 17.56 6.13 7.15
CA LEU A 54 16.90 5.95 5.86
C LEU A 54 16.59 7.26 5.15
N LYS A 55 16.37 8.36 5.88
CA LYS A 55 16.30 9.72 5.31
C LYS A 55 17.64 10.14 4.70
N SER A 56 18.76 9.83 5.36
CA SER A 56 20.09 10.10 4.81
C SER A 56 20.33 9.28 3.55
N VAL A 57 20.06 7.97 3.59
CA VAL A 57 20.19 7.08 2.43
C VAL A 57 19.36 7.58 1.25
N ARG A 58 18.09 7.94 1.49
CA ARG A 58 17.22 8.51 0.46
C ARG A 58 17.85 9.73 -0.20
N LYS A 59 18.35 10.67 0.62
CA LYS A 59 18.99 11.89 0.13
C LYS A 59 20.23 11.60 -0.71
N ASP A 60 21.07 10.65 -0.29
CA ASP A 60 22.28 10.29 -1.03
C ASP A 60 21.95 9.64 -2.37
N VAL A 61 20.90 8.81 -2.44
CA VAL A 61 20.39 8.21 -3.69
C VAL A 61 19.81 9.29 -4.61
N GLU A 62 18.94 10.17 -4.09
CA GLU A 62 18.34 11.27 -4.87
C GLU A 62 19.38 12.25 -5.41
N GLN A 63 20.52 12.39 -4.72
CA GLN A 63 21.65 13.22 -5.13
C GLN A 63 22.67 12.49 -6.01
N GLY A 64 22.44 11.22 -6.33
CA GLY A 64 23.32 10.40 -7.17
C GLY A 64 24.67 10.08 -6.53
N ARG A 65 24.83 10.22 -5.21
CA ARG A 65 26.07 9.88 -4.50
C ARG A 65 26.29 8.37 -4.38
N THR A 66 25.20 7.62 -4.42
CA THR A 66 25.18 6.15 -4.37
C THR A 66 23.96 5.64 -5.13
N THR A 67 23.97 4.36 -5.49
CA THR A 67 22.79 3.70 -6.05
C THR A 67 21.87 3.20 -4.93
N PHE A 68 20.61 2.97 -5.25
CA PHE A 68 19.68 2.38 -4.29
C PHE A 68 20.09 0.95 -3.95
N GLU A 69 20.55 0.20 -4.94
CA GLU A 69 21.00 -1.18 -4.82
C GLU A 69 22.20 -1.32 -3.89
N ASP A 70 23.18 -0.42 -3.98
CA ASP A 70 24.34 -0.41 -3.10
C ASP A 70 23.95 -0.04 -1.67
N SER A 71 23.08 0.96 -1.52
CA SER A 71 22.52 1.33 -0.22
C SER A 71 21.76 0.18 0.43
N VAL A 72 21.02 -0.60 -0.37
CA VAL A 72 20.31 -1.80 0.09
C VAL A 72 21.29 -2.86 0.57
N ARG A 73 22.33 -3.17 -0.22
CA ARG A 73 23.35 -4.16 0.16
C ARG A 73 24.06 -3.78 1.45
N GLN A 74 24.31 -2.48 1.66
CA GLN A 74 25.02 -1.98 2.82
C GLN A 74 24.16 -1.95 4.08
N HIS A 75 22.89 -1.53 3.97
CA HIS A 75 22.10 -1.20 5.14
C HIS A 75 20.95 -2.18 5.41
N SER A 76 20.43 -2.87 4.40
CA SER A 76 19.20 -3.64 4.56
C SER A 76 19.38 -4.94 5.34
N GLN A 77 18.33 -5.29 6.09
CA GLN A 77 18.18 -6.56 6.80
C GLN A 77 17.15 -7.47 6.12
N ALA A 78 16.69 -7.13 4.91
CA ALA A 78 15.79 -7.98 4.14
C ALA A 78 16.51 -9.16 3.49
N PRO A 79 15.83 -10.29 3.26
CA PRO A 79 16.38 -11.40 2.47
C PRO A 79 16.81 -11.00 1.05
N SER A 80 16.15 -9.99 0.45
CA SER A 80 16.48 -9.48 -0.88
C SER A 80 17.71 -8.57 -0.91
N ALA A 81 18.35 -8.29 0.23
CA ALA A 81 19.45 -7.32 0.33
C ALA A 81 20.63 -7.68 -0.60
N SER A 82 21.00 -8.96 -0.68
CA SER A 82 22.08 -9.43 -1.56
C SER A 82 21.76 -9.22 -3.06
N ALA A 83 20.49 -9.26 -3.43
CA ALA A 83 19.98 -9.00 -4.77
C ALA A 83 19.67 -7.51 -5.01
N GLY A 84 20.24 -6.59 -4.21
CA GLY A 84 19.99 -5.14 -4.35
C GLY A 84 18.56 -4.73 -3.99
N GLY A 85 17.84 -5.58 -3.24
CA GLY A 85 16.49 -5.28 -2.75
C GLY A 85 15.37 -5.60 -3.70
N ASP A 86 15.64 -6.26 -4.85
CA ASP A 86 14.61 -6.55 -5.86
C ASP A 86 13.51 -7.46 -5.29
N VAL A 87 12.28 -6.96 -5.33
CA VAL A 87 11.05 -7.69 -4.96
C VAL A 87 10.35 -8.22 -6.22
N GLY A 88 10.74 -7.70 -7.39
CA GLY A 88 10.10 -7.96 -8.66
C GLY A 88 8.86 -7.09 -8.88
N TRP A 89 8.04 -7.54 -9.83
CA TRP A 89 6.80 -6.85 -10.21
C TRP A 89 5.68 -7.08 -9.19
N ILE A 90 5.02 -5.99 -8.83
CA ILE A 90 3.79 -5.95 -8.05
C ILE A 90 2.66 -5.33 -8.89
N ILE A 91 1.42 -5.77 -8.63
CA ILE A 91 0.20 -5.35 -9.32
C ILE A 91 -0.88 -5.22 -8.25
N GLY A 92 -1.55 -4.06 -8.19
CA GLY A 92 -2.55 -3.80 -7.15
C GLY A 92 -1.99 -4.06 -5.74
N ARG A 93 -2.86 -4.41 -4.78
CA ARG A 93 -2.47 -4.81 -3.42
C ARG A 93 -2.01 -6.27 -3.38
N GLY A 94 -1.01 -6.61 -2.53
CA GLY A 94 -0.57 -8.00 -2.41
C GLY A 94 0.77 -8.23 -1.68
N LYS A 95 1.85 -8.42 -2.45
CA LYS A 95 3.15 -8.97 -1.96
C LYS A 95 3.86 -8.12 -0.90
N LEU A 96 3.48 -6.86 -0.75
CA LEU A 96 4.00 -5.94 0.24
C LEU A 96 2.86 -5.49 1.15
N PRO A 97 3.15 -5.07 2.39
CA PRO A 97 2.19 -4.34 3.22
C PRO A 97 1.47 -3.23 2.45
N ASP A 98 0.19 -3.03 2.76
CA ASP A 98 -0.68 -2.12 2.02
C ASP A 98 -0.12 -0.70 1.94
N GLU A 99 0.55 -0.24 3.01
CA GLU A 99 1.18 1.09 3.06
C GLU A 99 2.33 1.22 2.06
N LEU A 100 3.14 0.17 1.89
CA LEU A 100 4.23 0.16 0.91
C LEU A 100 3.70 0.03 -0.51
N THR A 101 2.69 -0.82 -0.71
CA THR A 101 2.09 -1.04 -2.02
C THR A 101 1.42 0.24 -2.53
N THR A 102 0.65 0.91 -1.68
CA THR A 102 -0.01 2.19 -1.99
C THR A 102 1.02 3.25 -2.35
N ALA A 103 2.09 3.38 -1.54
CA ALA A 103 3.17 4.31 -1.84
C ALA A 103 3.85 3.99 -3.19
N ALA A 104 4.18 2.72 -3.45
CA ALA A 104 4.83 2.31 -4.70
C ALA A 104 3.99 2.64 -5.94
N LEU A 105 2.68 2.39 -5.90
CA LEU A 105 1.78 2.62 -7.04
C LEU A 105 1.55 4.10 -7.34
N GLN A 106 1.92 5.01 -6.43
CA GLN A 106 1.87 6.46 -6.64
C GLN A 106 3.15 7.04 -7.24
N LEU A 107 4.25 6.28 -7.23
CA LEU A 107 5.56 6.74 -7.70
C LEU A 107 5.78 6.52 -9.19
N ARG A 108 6.60 7.39 -9.79
CA ARG A 108 7.16 7.20 -11.13
C ARG A 108 8.40 6.31 -11.07
N ALA A 109 8.80 5.78 -12.24
CA ALA A 109 10.06 5.05 -12.35
C ALA A 109 11.24 5.95 -11.94
N GLY A 110 12.13 5.40 -11.11
CA GLY A 110 13.27 6.08 -10.48
C GLY A 110 12.96 6.72 -9.12
N GLU A 111 11.69 6.96 -8.78
CA GLU A 111 11.33 7.65 -7.54
C GLU A 111 11.37 6.71 -6.32
N LEU A 112 11.52 7.34 -5.14
CA LEU A 112 11.58 6.67 -3.86
C LEU A 112 10.42 7.11 -2.96
N ALA A 113 9.94 6.19 -2.12
CA ALA A 113 9.02 6.50 -1.02
C ALA A 113 9.56 5.99 0.31
N GLY A 114 9.20 6.74 1.34
CA GLY A 114 9.60 6.49 2.72
C GLY A 114 10.62 7.50 3.27
N PRO A 115 11.06 7.30 4.51
CA PRO A 115 10.85 6.07 5.30
C PRO A 115 9.39 5.81 5.70
N ILE A 116 8.95 4.54 5.66
CA ILE A 116 7.59 4.10 6.01
C ILE A 116 7.68 3.14 7.19
N ARG A 117 6.92 3.40 8.26
CA ARG A 117 6.84 2.54 9.45
C ARG A 117 5.81 1.44 9.24
N THR A 118 6.15 0.24 9.67
CA THR A 118 5.26 -0.93 9.74
C THR A 118 5.46 -1.64 11.08
N SER A 119 4.64 -2.64 11.38
CA SER A 119 4.82 -3.49 12.57
C SER A 119 6.17 -4.23 12.61
N PHE A 120 6.85 -4.39 11.47
CA PHE A 120 8.13 -5.09 11.38
C PHE A 120 9.35 -4.16 11.56
N GLY A 121 9.17 -2.85 11.39
CA GLY A 121 10.25 -1.87 11.36
C GLY A 121 10.01 -0.82 10.27
N VAL A 122 11.10 -0.28 9.71
CA VAL A 122 11.07 0.86 8.80
C VAL A 122 11.58 0.46 7.41
N HIS A 123 10.92 0.97 6.38
CA HIS A 123 11.16 0.64 4.99
C HIS A 123 11.44 1.88 4.16
N LEU A 124 12.30 1.74 3.16
CA LEU A 124 12.46 2.68 2.05
C LEU A 124 12.25 1.88 0.76
N ILE A 125 11.46 2.39 -0.17
CA ILE A 125 11.15 1.70 -1.43
C ILE A 125 11.56 2.56 -2.61
N GLN A 126 11.91 1.91 -3.72
CA GLN A 126 12.15 2.53 -5.02
C GLN A 126 11.34 1.82 -6.09
N VAL A 127 10.72 2.59 -6.99
CA VAL A 127 10.15 2.03 -8.23
C VAL A 127 11.23 2.03 -9.29
N ALA A 128 11.71 0.84 -9.67
CA ALA A 128 12.70 0.68 -10.72
C ALA A 128 12.06 0.86 -12.11
N GLU A 129 10.90 0.25 -12.32
CA GLU A 129 10.18 0.24 -13.59
C GLU A 129 8.67 0.37 -13.33
N ARG A 130 7.94 0.98 -14.27
CA ARG A 130 6.50 1.15 -14.20
C ARG A 130 5.86 0.89 -15.55
N GLU A 131 4.85 0.03 -15.55
CA GLU A 131 4.03 -0.29 -16.70
C GLU A 131 2.59 0.12 -16.41
N PRO A 132 2.07 1.16 -17.09
CA PRO A 132 0.69 1.60 -16.92
C PRO A 132 -0.31 0.50 -17.28
N GLY A 133 -1.37 0.41 -16.50
CA GLY A 133 -2.50 -0.47 -16.75
C GLY A 133 -3.41 0.05 -17.88
N GLN A 134 -4.23 -0.86 -18.41
CA GLN A 134 -5.18 -0.57 -19.50
C GLN A 134 -6.60 -1.04 -19.19
N LEU A 135 -6.84 -1.63 -18.01
CA LEU A 135 -8.17 -2.07 -17.63
C LEU A 135 -9.10 -0.86 -17.49
N SER A 136 -10.36 -1.05 -17.89
CA SER A 136 -11.41 -0.07 -17.75
C SER A 136 -12.10 -0.18 -16.38
N PRO A 137 -12.92 0.80 -15.98
CA PRO A 137 -13.78 0.67 -14.79
C PRO A 137 -14.67 -0.58 -14.82
N GLU A 138 -15.09 -1.03 -16.01
CA GLU A 138 -15.93 -2.23 -16.17
C GLU A 138 -15.13 -3.51 -15.94
N ASP A 139 -13.88 -3.57 -16.41
CA ASP A 139 -12.97 -4.70 -16.14
C ASP A 139 -12.66 -4.82 -14.65
N ALA A 140 -12.46 -3.68 -13.98
CA ALA A 140 -12.19 -3.60 -12.54
C ALA A 140 -13.45 -3.68 -11.67
N ARG A 141 -14.65 -3.71 -12.27
CA ARG A 141 -15.94 -3.63 -11.55
C ARG A 141 -16.08 -4.62 -10.40
N PRO A 142 -15.73 -5.91 -10.54
CA PRO A 142 -15.83 -6.85 -9.43
C PRO A 142 -14.98 -6.45 -8.22
N GLN A 143 -13.77 -5.95 -8.48
CA GLN A 143 -12.85 -5.51 -7.44
C GLN A 143 -13.31 -4.20 -6.78
N ILE A 144 -13.86 -3.27 -7.57
CA ILE A 144 -14.41 -2.01 -7.05
C ILE A 144 -15.62 -2.29 -6.16
N LEU A 145 -16.52 -3.17 -6.57
CA LEU A 145 -17.69 -3.54 -5.77
C LEU A 145 -17.30 -4.20 -4.45
N ASP A 146 -16.26 -5.04 -4.45
CA ASP A 146 -15.76 -5.65 -3.21
C ASP A 146 -15.22 -4.58 -2.24
N ARG A 147 -14.44 -3.61 -2.73
CA ARG A 147 -13.90 -2.52 -1.90
C ARG A 147 -15.01 -1.61 -1.37
N LEU A 148 -15.94 -1.19 -2.23
CA LEU A 148 -17.08 -0.36 -1.83
C LEU A 148 -18.03 -1.11 -0.88
N SER A 149 -18.21 -2.41 -1.06
CA SER A 149 -18.96 -3.28 -0.14
C SER A 149 -18.36 -3.23 1.28
N GLN A 150 -17.04 -3.34 1.40
CA GLN A 150 -16.35 -3.29 2.70
C GLN A 150 -16.52 -1.93 3.38
N GLN A 151 -16.43 -0.83 2.61
CA GLN A 151 -16.66 0.53 3.11
C GLN A 151 -18.11 0.72 3.57
N LEU A 152 -19.08 0.36 2.73
CA LEU A 152 -20.50 0.47 3.04
C LEU A 152 -20.88 -0.35 4.27
N TRP A 153 -20.28 -1.54 4.42
CA TRP A 153 -20.48 -2.37 5.60
C TRP A 153 -19.95 -1.69 6.87
N ALA A 154 -18.72 -1.17 6.82
CA ALA A 154 -18.11 -0.47 7.95
C ALA A 154 -18.96 0.75 8.38
N ASP A 155 -19.41 1.55 7.41
CA ASP A 155 -20.25 2.73 7.64
C ASP A 155 -21.61 2.37 8.21
N THR A 156 -22.25 1.32 7.66
CA THR A 156 -23.54 0.82 8.15
C THR A 156 -23.41 0.34 9.59
N VAL A 157 -22.40 -0.48 9.90
CA VAL A 157 -22.16 -0.98 11.26
C VAL A 157 -21.86 0.18 12.22
N ALA A 158 -21.07 1.17 11.81
CA ALA A 158 -20.77 2.34 12.64
C ALA A 158 -22.04 3.16 12.95
N ASN A 159 -22.87 3.42 11.93
CA ASN A 159 -24.12 4.15 12.09
C ASN A 159 -25.11 3.40 12.99
N GLU A 160 -25.32 2.11 12.76
CA GLU A 160 -26.24 1.30 13.58
C GLU A 160 -25.75 1.18 15.03
N ARG A 161 -24.44 1.02 15.28
CA ARG A 161 -23.87 1.03 16.64
C ARG A 161 -24.12 2.35 17.37
N SER A 162 -24.09 3.48 16.66
CA SER A 162 -24.36 4.80 17.27
C SER A 162 -25.81 4.99 17.69
N ARG A 163 -26.74 4.27 17.05
CA ARG A 163 -28.19 4.39 17.25
C ARG A 163 -28.77 3.27 18.14
N ALA A 164 -28.06 2.15 18.26
CA ALA A 164 -28.48 1.00 19.05
C ALA A 164 -28.10 1.14 20.53
N LYS A 165 -29.02 0.76 21.43
CA LYS A 165 -28.70 0.60 22.85
C LYS A 165 -27.96 -0.72 23.07
N ILE A 166 -26.62 -0.69 23.00
CA ILE A 166 -25.78 -1.87 23.21
C ILE A 166 -25.69 -2.14 24.71
N VAL A 167 -26.25 -3.27 25.16
CA VAL A 167 -26.10 -3.78 26.54
C VAL A 167 -25.11 -4.94 26.52
N MET A 168 -23.93 -4.73 27.10
CA MET A 168 -22.95 -5.81 27.32
C MET A 168 -23.24 -6.47 28.68
N PRO A 169 -23.71 -7.73 28.72
CA PRO A 169 -23.81 -8.45 29.99
C PRO A 169 -22.41 -8.67 30.55
N ALA A 170 -22.24 -8.49 31.87
CA ALA A 170 -20.95 -8.60 32.54
C ALA A 170 -20.28 -9.95 32.26
N ALA A 171 -18.97 -9.94 32.00
CA ALA A 171 -18.16 -11.15 31.90
C ALA A 171 -18.23 -11.91 33.23
N ARG A 172 -18.57 -13.20 33.16
CA ARG A 172 -18.58 -14.11 34.32
C ARG A 172 -17.16 -14.50 34.73
#